data_AF-A0A928EDX9-F1
#
_entry.id   AF-A0A928EDX9-F1
#
_cell.length_a   1.000
_cell.length_b   1.000
_cell.length_c   1.000
_cell.angle_alpha   90.00
_cell.angle_beta   90.00
_cell.angle_gamma   90.00
#
_symmetry.space_group_name_H-M   'P 1'
#
loop_
_entity.id
_entity.type
_entity.pdbx_description
1 polymer ?
#
loop_
_entity_poly.entity_id
_entity_poly.type
_entity_poly.pdbx_seq_one_letter_code
_entity_poly.pdbx_strand_id
1 'polypeptide(L)'
;MSENTQGAPEKKPNESKGLKRISKKAKVTIGVILAVVIVGGIGFYQWHEQPSFCGAICHSPMDMYLVNYTDGQYDAYGNEMATEADSMAMMAFMHKEVNNQTCLQCHVAAMEEQITEGIHWATGNYEIAGTNSLGYDYMHDATGDQLVKYRSVTADQFCLAEGCHTTTEGTQILTRDELTKATEHMGDRNPHKFDQHYGVNQCTDCHKGHSQSVNMCSDCHDDAPIPDGWLTVDQRRQIEANAFGTETTGATRTAAEAQAAAKAHKELAKAA
;
A
#
# COMPACT_ATOMS: atom_id res chain seq x y z
N MET A 1 -19.25 92.90 34.01
CA MET A 1 -20.28 91.86 34.05
C MET A 1 -20.79 91.75 32.62
N SER A 2 -20.22 90.84 31.81
CA SER A 2 -20.59 89.39 31.72
C SER A 2 -21.83 89.20 30.82
N GLU A 3 -22.07 88.14 30.04
CA GLU A 3 -21.34 87.00 29.44
C GLU A 3 -22.39 86.19 28.61
N ASN A 4 -22.13 85.35 27.61
CA ASN A 4 -20.95 85.06 26.77
C ASN A 4 -21.48 84.46 25.42
N THR A 5 -20.74 84.54 24.31
CA THR A 5 -21.18 83.96 23.03
C THR A 5 -21.02 82.43 23.02
N GLN A 6 -22.06 81.66 22.66
CA GLN A 6 -21.97 80.22 22.46
C GLN A 6 -22.43 79.80 21.05
N GLY A 7 -21.55 79.11 20.33
CA GLY A 7 -21.83 78.43 19.06
C GLY A 7 -21.97 76.92 19.25
N ALA A 8 -22.50 76.24 18.23
CA ALA A 8 -22.87 74.82 18.26
C ALA A 8 -21.67 73.84 18.20
N PRO A 9 -21.86 72.57 18.61
CA PRO A 9 -20.97 71.46 18.26
C PRO A 9 -21.56 70.57 17.15
N GLU A 10 -20.81 70.37 16.08
CA GLU A 10 -21.09 69.42 15.00
C GLU A 10 -20.44 68.05 15.31
N LYS A 11 -21.11 66.93 14.98
CA LYS A 11 -20.58 65.57 15.24
C LYS A 11 -19.51 65.17 14.23
N LYS A 12 -18.33 64.76 14.70
CA LYS A 12 -17.28 64.15 13.86
C LYS A 12 -17.60 62.69 13.50
N PRO A 13 -17.26 62.21 12.27
CA PRO A 13 -17.40 60.81 11.90
C PRO A 13 -16.30 59.89 12.47
N ASN A 14 -16.60 58.59 12.44
CA ASN A 14 -15.78 57.47 12.92
C ASN A 14 -14.44 57.31 12.17
N GLU A 15 -13.38 56.97 12.90
CA GLU A 15 -12.01 56.78 12.41
C GLU A 15 -11.81 55.38 11.82
N SER A 16 -11.70 55.27 10.48
CA SER A 16 -11.44 53.99 9.83
C SER A 16 -9.97 53.59 10.00
N LYS A 17 -9.72 52.44 10.67
CA LYS A 17 -8.37 51.88 10.82
C LYS A 17 -7.80 51.52 9.44
N GLY A 18 -6.88 52.36 8.95
CA GLY A 18 -6.26 52.20 7.64
C GLY A 18 -5.49 50.89 7.48
N LEU A 19 -5.81 50.15 6.42
CA LEU A 19 -5.13 48.89 6.08
C LEU A 19 -3.65 49.18 5.73
N LYS A 20 -2.70 48.61 6.50
CA LYS A 20 -1.26 48.90 6.34
C LYS A 20 -0.78 48.50 4.93
N ARG A 21 -0.22 49.45 4.20
CA ARG A 21 0.22 49.29 2.80
C ARG A 21 1.44 48.37 2.70
N ILE A 22 1.26 47.18 2.14
CA ILE A 22 2.31 46.15 2.02
C ILE A 22 3.48 46.64 1.15
N SER A 23 4.71 46.49 1.66
CA SER A 23 5.94 47.01 1.03
C SER A 23 6.31 46.24 -0.26
N LYS A 24 7.05 46.87 -1.19
CA LYS A 24 7.55 46.20 -2.41
C LYS A 24 8.38 44.96 -2.07
N LYS A 25 9.23 45.01 -1.04
CA LYS A 25 10.03 43.85 -0.58
C LYS A 25 9.13 42.72 -0.10
N ALA A 26 8.13 43.00 0.73
CA ALA A 26 7.17 41.99 1.19
C ALA A 26 6.38 41.36 0.04
N LYS A 27 6.00 42.13 -0.99
CA LYS A 27 5.36 41.57 -2.21
C LYS A 27 6.28 40.60 -2.97
N VAL A 28 7.56 40.93 -3.11
CA VAL A 28 8.55 40.03 -3.74
C VAL A 28 8.74 38.77 -2.90
N THR A 29 8.89 38.89 -1.58
CA THR A 29 9.02 37.73 -0.67
C THR A 29 7.79 36.82 -0.73
N ILE A 30 6.58 37.38 -0.71
CA ILE A 30 5.34 36.61 -0.85
C ILE A 30 5.28 35.90 -2.22
N GLY A 31 5.66 36.59 -3.30
CA GLY A 31 5.73 35.99 -4.65
C GLY A 31 6.73 34.84 -4.75
N VAL A 32 7.91 34.98 -4.13
CA VAL A 32 8.92 33.90 -4.06
C VAL A 32 8.42 32.73 -3.22
N ILE A 33 7.80 32.97 -2.07
CA ILE A 33 7.21 31.90 -1.24
C ILE A 33 6.12 31.16 -2.02
N LEU A 34 5.21 31.87 -2.70
CA LEU A 34 4.19 31.25 -3.56
C LEU A 34 4.81 30.41 -4.68
N ALA A 35 5.84 30.91 -5.37
CA ALA A 35 6.53 30.17 -6.42
C ALA A 35 7.22 28.90 -5.88
N VAL A 36 7.88 28.98 -4.72
CA VAL A 36 8.50 27.82 -4.06
C VAL A 36 7.45 26.79 -3.62
N VAL A 37 6.32 27.22 -3.06
CA VAL A 37 5.21 26.33 -2.69
C VAL A 37 4.60 25.64 -3.92
N ILE A 38 4.44 26.33 -5.04
CA ILE A 38 3.91 25.75 -6.27
C ILE A 38 4.90 24.73 -6.86
N VAL A 39 6.18 25.09 -7.01
CA VAL A 39 7.21 24.19 -7.57
C VAL A 39 7.45 23.00 -6.65
N GLY A 40 7.52 23.23 -5.33
CA GLY A 40 7.64 22.16 -4.33
C GLY A 40 6.42 21.25 -4.29
N GLY A 41 5.21 21.80 -4.43
CA GLY A 41 3.97 21.04 -4.51
C GLY A 41 3.90 20.14 -5.73
N ILE A 42 4.31 20.62 -6.92
CA ILE A 42 4.38 19.79 -8.14
C ILE A 42 5.45 18.71 -8.00
N GLY A 43 6.63 19.05 -7.47
CA GLY A 43 7.70 18.06 -7.24
C GLY A 43 7.31 16.99 -6.23
N PHE A 44 6.62 17.38 -5.15
CA PHE A 44 6.07 16.47 -4.15
C PHE A 44 4.94 15.61 -4.72
N TYR A 45 4.06 16.17 -5.56
CA TYR A 45 3.00 15.43 -6.24
C TYR A 45 3.58 14.28 -7.09
N GLN A 46 4.52 14.61 -7.98
CA GLN A 46 5.18 13.59 -8.81
C GLN A 46 6.00 12.58 -8.01
N TRP A 47 6.53 12.97 -6.84
CA TRP A 47 7.32 12.07 -5.99
C TRP A 47 6.44 11.12 -5.16
N HIS A 48 5.28 11.55 -4.66
CA HIS A 48 4.44 10.71 -3.81
C HIS A 48 3.86 9.47 -4.52
N GLU A 49 3.84 9.47 -5.86
CA GLU A 49 3.43 8.32 -6.67
C GLU A 49 4.57 7.30 -6.91
N GLN A 50 5.78 7.55 -6.41
CA GLN A 50 6.96 6.71 -6.65
C GLN A 50 7.24 5.74 -5.49
N PRO A 51 7.76 4.52 -5.74
CA PRO A 51 8.14 3.57 -4.69
C PRO A 51 9.13 4.15 -3.66
N SER A 52 9.97 5.11 -4.07
CA SER A 52 10.90 5.79 -3.16
C SER A 52 10.23 6.69 -2.12
N PHE A 53 9.00 7.16 -2.35
CA PHE A 53 8.20 7.84 -1.33
C PHE A 53 7.73 6.85 -0.26
N CYS A 54 7.25 5.67 -0.67
CA CYS A 54 6.76 4.63 0.23
C CYS A 54 7.81 4.24 1.27
N GLY A 55 9.07 3.98 0.86
CA GLY A 55 10.17 3.67 1.79
C GLY A 55 10.78 4.89 2.51
N ALA A 56 10.58 6.11 2.02
CA ALA A 56 11.10 7.32 2.66
C ALA A 56 10.19 7.87 3.76
N ILE A 57 8.87 7.82 3.53
CA ILE A 57 7.83 8.44 4.36
C ILE A 57 7.03 7.38 5.12
N CYS A 58 6.50 6.37 4.43
CA CYS A 58 5.63 5.33 5.01
C CYS A 58 6.42 4.17 5.64
N HIS A 59 7.65 4.43 6.12
CA HIS A 59 8.52 3.41 6.72
C HIS A 59 7.83 2.68 7.89
N SER A 60 8.00 1.37 7.98
CA SER A 60 7.23 0.41 8.80
C SER A 60 5.68 0.55 8.70
N PRO A 61 4.95 -0.53 8.34
CA PRO A 61 5.42 -1.84 7.90
C PRO A 61 5.87 -1.87 6.42
N MET A 62 5.77 -0.76 5.68
CA MET A 62 5.98 -0.71 4.22
C MET A 62 7.39 -1.14 3.75
N ASP A 63 8.40 -1.10 4.62
CA ASP A 63 9.79 -1.36 4.23
C ASP A 63 9.98 -2.75 3.60
N MET A 64 9.43 -3.80 4.21
CA MET A 64 9.53 -5.18 3.67
C MET A 64 8.78 -5.34 2.34
N TYR A 65 7.64 -4.65 2.20
CA TYR A 65 6.81 -4.66 1.00
C TYR A 65 7.42 -3.89 -0.17
N LEU A 66 8.30 -2.92 0.11
CA LEU A 66 9.11 -2.27 -0.91
C LEU A 66 10.30 -3.14 -1.34
N VAL A 67 10.96 -3.79 -0.37
CA VAL A 67 12.07 -4.74 -0.59
C VAL A 67 11.59 -5.87 -1.51
N ASN A 68 10.59 -6.64 -1.11
CA ASN A 68 10.14 -7.81 -1.88
C ASN A 68 9.54 -7.47 -3.26
N TYR A 69 8.89 -6.31 -3.40
CA TYR A 69 8.47 -5.81 -4.70
C TYR A 69 9.69 -5.48 -5.57
N THR A 70 10.75 -4.88 -5.00
CA THR A 70 11.90 -4.39 -5.76
C THR A 70 12.90 -5.49 -6.13
N ASP A 71 13.22 -6.40 -5.22
CA ASP A 71 14.26 -7.42 -5.41
C ASP A 71 13.74 -8.86 -5.55
N GLY A 72 12.55 -9.16 -4.99
CA GLY A 72 11.99 -10.51 -4.98
C GLY A 72 12.81 -11.53 -4.18
N GLN A 73 13.80 -11.11 -3.40
CA GLN A 73 14.72 -12.01 -2.68
C GLN A 73 14.12 -12.61 -1.41
N TYR A 74 13.13 -11.94 -0.81
CA TYR A 74 12.48 -12.39 0.41
C TYR A 74 10.97 -12.15 0.35
N ASP A 75 10.18 -12.98 1.04
CA ASP A 75 8.75 -12.73 1.23
C ASP A 75 8.46 -11.78 2.41
N ALA A 76 7.20 -11.38 2.60
CA ALA A 76 6.79 -10.55 3.74
C ALA A 76 7.18 -11.13 5.12
N TYR A 77 7.28 -12.45 5.22
CA TYR A 77 7.68 -13.19 6.43
C TYR A 77 9.21 -13.36 6.57
N GLY A 78 9.99 -12.77 5.65
CA GLY A 78 11.46 -12.79 5.68
C GLY A 78 12.08 -14.13 5.28
N ASN A 79 11.33 -15.00 4.60
CA ASN A 79 11.88 -16.23 4.01
C ASN A 79 12.61 -15.91 2.71
N GLU A 80 13.78 -16.52 2.48
CA GLU A 80 14.55 -16.35 1.24
C GLU A 80 13.90 -17.07 0.06
N MET A 81 13.74 -16.38 -1.06
CA MET A 81 13.26 -16.93 -2.32
C MET A 81 14.43 -17.60 -3.04
N ALA A 82 14.57 -18.90 -2.86
CA ALA A 82 15.73 -19.67 -3.33
C ALA A 82 15.84 -19.78 -4.86
N THR A 83 14.73 -19.59 -5.57
CA THR A 83 14.64 -19.65 -7.03
C THR A 83 13.81 -18.51 -7.60
N GLU A 84 14.02 -18.19 -8.88
CA GLU A 84 13.19 -17.23 -9.63
C GLU A 84 11.71 -17.61 -9.60
N ALA A 85 11.38 -18.91 -9.58
CA ALA A 85 10.00 -19.39 -9.47
C ALA A 85 9.36 -19.01 -8.13
N ASP A 86 10.11 -19.07 -7.02
CA ASP A 86 9.63 -18.65 -5.69
C ASP A 86 9.31 -17.14 -5.68
N SER A 87 10.21 -16.32 -6.22
CA SER A 87 9.99 -14.87 -6.37
C SER A 87 8.77 -14.56 -7.25
N MET A 88 8.62 -15.29 -8.36
CA MET A 88 7.54 -15.13 -9.33
C MET A 88 6.19 -15.69 -8.84
N ALA A 89 6.18 -16.50 -7.78
CA ALA A 89 4.98 -16.89 -7.07
C ALA A 89 4.40 -15.76 -6.19
N MET A 90 5.12 -14.66 -5.98
CA MET A 90 4.62 -13.46 -5.31
C MET A 90 3.99 -12.49 -6.33
N MET A 91 2.71 -12.15 -6.17
CA MET A 91 2.02 -11.29 -7.16
C MET A 91 2.69 -9.93 -7.35
N ALA A 92 3.18 -9.28 -6.28
CA ALA A 92 3.77 -7.94 -6.37
C ALA A 92 5.05 -7.93 -7.20
N PHE A 93 5.92 -8.92 -7.01
CA PHE A 93 7.15 -9.07 -7.78
C PHE A 93 6.84 -9.46 -9.24
N MET A 94 5.96 -10.46 -9.46
CA MET A 94 5.56 -10.88 -10.80
C MET A 94 4.94 -9.74 -11.62
N HIS A 95 4.00 -8.98 -11.03
CA HIS A 95 3.35 -7.87 -11.73
C HIS A 95 4.32 -6.70 -12.01
N LYS A 96 5.37 -6.52 -11.20
CA LYS A 96 6.45 -5.59 -11.52
C LYS A 96 7.28 -6.12 -12.70
N GLU A 97 7.84 -7.32 -12.61
CA GLU A 97 8.80 -7.83 -13.60
C GLU A 97 8.16 -8.08 -14.97
N VAL A 98 6.95 -8.64 -15.01
CA VAL A 98 6.28 -9.02 -16.27
C VAL A 98 5.42 -7.89 -16.82
N ASN A 99 4.67 -7.20 -15.95
CA ASN A 99 3.66 -6.23 -16.38
C ASN A 99 4.06 -4.77 -16.13
N ASN A 100 5.27 -4.51 -15.59
CA ASN A 100 5.77 -3.18 -15.21
C ASN A 100 4.76 -2.40 -14.34
N GLN A 101 4.04 -3.10 -13.46
CA GLN A 101 3.08 -2.52 -12.54
C GLN A 101 3.80 -1.86 -11.36
N THR A 102 3.27 -0.73 -10.92
CA THR A 102 3.75 0.04 -9.77
C THR A 102 2.84 -0.15 -8.57
N CYS A 103 3.34 0.16 -7.37
CA CYS A 103 2.61 -0.01 -6.10
C CYS A 103 1.18 0.57 -6.16
N LEU A 104 1.01 1.77 -6.74
CA LEU A 104 -0.29 2.46 -6.79
C LEU A 104 -1.28 1.91 -7.82
N GLN A 105 -0.83 1.08 -8.76
CA GLN A 105 -1.75 0.38 -9.67
C GLN A 105 -2.56 -0.69 -8.92
N CYS A 106 -2.00 -1.26 -7.85
CA CYS A 106 -2.71 -2.14 -6.90
C CYS A 106 -3.26 -1.39 -5.67
N HIS A 107 -2.42 -0.65 -4.95
CA HIS A 107 -2.80 0.09 -3.74
C HIS A 107 -3.27 1.49 -4.09
N VAL A 108 -4.59 1.70 -4.18
CA VAL A 108 -5.12 3.03 -4.52
C VAL A 108 -4.82 4.04 -3.40
N ALA A 109 -4.18 5.16 -3.75
CA ALA A 109 -3.89 6.26 -2.83
C ALA A 109 -5.16 7.08 -2.51
N ALA A 110 -6.14 6.48 -1.83
CA ALA A 110 -7.40 7.13 -1.52
C ALA A 110 -7.23 8.21 -0.43
N MET A 111 -7.73 9.43 -0.67
CA MET A 111 -7.52 10.56 0.27
C MET A 111 -8.05 10.30 1.68
N GLU A 112 -9.17 9.58 1.82
CA GLU A 112 -9.76 9.24 3.12
C GLU A 112 -8.90 8.24 3.91
N GLU A 113 -8.25 7.32 3.19
CA GLU A 113 -7.27 6.39 3.74
C GLU A 113 -5.99 7.14 4.14
N GLN A 114 -5.41 7.94 3.24
CA GLN A 114 -4.18 8.72 3.50
C GLN A 114 -4.27 9.65 4.72
N ILE A 115 -5.42 10.27 4.97
CA ILE A 115 -5.63 11.10 6.18
C ILE A 115 -5.59 10.22 7.44
N THR A 116 -6.22 9.05 7.38
CA THR A 116 -6.32 8.10 8.49
C THR A 116 -4.95 7.46 8.75
N GLU A 117 -4.31 6.90 7.72
CA GLU A 117 -2.93 6.40 7.74
C GLU A 117 -1.95 7.44 8.27
N GLY A 118 -2.02 8.70 7.81
CA GLY A 118 -1.15 9.77 8.28
C GLY A 118 -1.30 10.05 9.79
N ILE A 119 -2.50 9.91 10.34
CA ILE A 119 -2.76 10.00 11.79
C ILE A 119 -2.22 8.76 12.51
N HIS A 120 -2.48 7.55 12.00
CA HIS A 120 -1.97 6.31 12.59
C HIS A 120 -0.43 6.27 12.61
N TRP A 121 0.22 6.65 11.50
CA TRP A 121 1.67 6.78 11.40
C TRP A 121 2.22 7.84 12.38
N ALA A 122 1.63 9.04 12.42
CA ALA A 122 2.07 10.10 13.33
C ALA A 122 1.88 9.76 14.82
N THR A 123 1.00 8.82 15.15
CA THR A 123 0.73 8.37 16.52
C THR A 123 1.40 7.02 16.87
N GLY A 124 1.93 6.28 15.89
CA GLY A 124 2.39 4.89 16.03
C GLY A 124 1.26 3.85 16.07
N ASN A 125 0.01 4.28 15.92
CA ASN A 125 -1.19 3.45 16.07
C ASN A 125 -1.53 2.65 14.80
N TYR A 126 -0.54 2.07 14.11
CA TYR A 126 -0.77 1.16 12.98
C TYR A 126 -0.73 -0.30 13.43
N GLU A 127 -1.55 -1.15 12.81
CA GLU A 127 -1.59 -2.57 13.12
C GLU A 127 -0.41 -3.29 12.46
N ILE A 128 0.29 -4.12 13.23
CA ILE A 128 1.29 -5.06 12.73
C ILE A 128 0.91 -6.47 13.19
N ALA A 129 1.16 -7.46 12.32
CA ALA A 129 1.00 -8.87 12.65
C ALA A 129 2.21 -9.38 13.45
N GLY A 130 3.40 -8.86 13.15
CA GLY A 130 4.62 -9.13 13.90
C GLY A 130 5.86 -8.51 13.26
N THR A 131 7.01 -9.03 13.65
CA THR A 131 8.32 -8.70 13.07
C THR A 131 8.96 -9.97 12.56
N ASN A 132 9.44 -9.95 11.32
CA ASN A 132 9.95 -11.10 10.61
C ASN A 132 11.41 -11.46 10.98
N SER A 133 11.92 -12.54 10.41
CA SER A 133 13.29 -13.07 10.63
C SER A 133 14.40 -12.04 10.34
N LEU A 134 14.16 -11.10 9.42
CA LEU A 134 15.07 -10.04 9.01
C LEU A 134 14.96 -8.79 9.88
N GLY A 135 14.00 -8.74 10.81
CA GLY A 135 13.76 -7.61 11.69
C GLY A 135 12.79 -6.55 11.15
N TYR A 136 12.15 -6.78 10.00
CA TYR A 136 11.13 -5.88 9.46
C TYR A 136 9.74 -6.19 10.01
N ASP A 137 8.91 -5.17 10.15
CA ASP A 137 7.50 -5.34 10.51
C ASP A 137 6.67 -5.80 9.32
N TYR A 138 5.70 -6.69 9.57
CA TYR A 138 4.77 -7.17 8.56
C TYR A 138 3.32 -7.13 9.07
N MET A 139 2.38 -7.12 8.14
CA MET A 139 0.94 -7.27 8.34
C MET A 139 0.46 -8.60 7.76
N HIS A 140 -0.73 -9.05 8.16
CA HIS A 140 -1.39 -10.19 7.55
C HIS A 140 -1.73 -9.91 6.07
N ASP A 141 -1.82 -10.96 5.25
CA ASP A 141 -2.27 -10.82 3.86
C ASP A 141 -3.65 -10.18 3.78
N ALA A 142 -3.77 -9.15 2.94
CA ALA A 142 -5.04 -8.52 2.65
C ALA A 142 -5.92 -9.42 1.75
N THR A 143 -7.21 -9.51 2.09
CA THR A 143 -8.24 -10.04 1.19
C THR A 143 -8.41 -9.13 -0.03
N GLY A 144 -9.01 -9.67 -1.10
CA GLY A 144 -9.30 -8.90 -2.31
C GLY A 144 -10.23 -7.73 -2.02
N ASP A 145 -11.24 -7.95 -1.16
CA ASP A 145 -12.16 -6.90 -0.71
C ASP A 145 -11.47 -5.78 0.09
N GLN A 146 -10.43 -6.10 0.88
CA GLN A 146 -9.60 -5.08 1.52
C GLN A 146 -8.79 -4.28 0.50
N LEU A 147 -8.17 -4.95 -0.49
CA LEU A 147 -7.40 -4.29 -1.55
C LEU A 147 -8.25 -3.34 -2.41
N VAL A 148 -9.52 -3.69 -2.68
CA VAL A 148 -10.43 -2.87 -3.48
C VAL A 148 -11.35 -1.97 -2.63
N LYS A 149 -11.20 -1.93 -1.30
CA LYS A 149 -12.11 -1.22 -0.38
C LYS A 149 -12.43 0.23 -0.77
N TYR A 150 -11.44 0.96 -1.28
CA TYR A 150 -11.57 2.36 -1.74
C TYR A 150 -11.70 2.50 -3.25
N ARG A 151 -11.87 1.39 -3.98
CA ARG A 151 -12.21 1.33 -5.39
C ARG A 151 -13.70 0.99 -5.50
N SER A 152 -14.41 1.56 -6.47
CA SER A 152 -15.84 1.25 -6.68
C SER A 152 -16.06 -0.02 -7.51
N VAL A 153 -15.29 -1.08 -7.21
CA VAL A 153 -15.25 -2.36 -7.95
C VAL A 153 -15.12 -3.54 -6.98
N THR A 154 -15.50 -4.74 -7.40
CA THR A 154 -15.20 -5.98 -6.65
C THR A 154 -13.76 -6.45 -6.88
N ALA A 155 -13.26 -7.38 -6.05
CA ALA A 155 -11.96 -8.00 -6.24
C ALA A 155 -11.80 -8.63 -7.65
N ASP A 156 -12.85 -9.32 -8.14
CA ASP A 156 -12.88 -9.87 -9.50
C ASP A 156 -12.77 -8.80 -10.58
N GLN A 157 -13.54 -7.72 -10.46
CA GLN A 157 -13.52 -6.62 -11.42
C GLN A 157 -12.18 -5.87 -11.45
N PHE A 158 -11.43 -5.92 -10.35
CA PHE A 158 -10.07 -5.39 -10.28
C PHE A 158 -9.06 -6.32 -10.96
N CYS A 159 -9.03 -7.61 -10.64
CA CYS A 159 -8.10 -8.57 -11.24
C CYS A 159 -8.39 -8.79 -12.73
N LEU A 160 -9.66 -9.02 -13.09
CA LEU A 160 -10.11 -9.29 -14.46
C LEU A 160 -10.44 -8.01 -15.24
N ALA A 161 -9.79 -6.89 -14.89
CA ALA A 161 -9.89 -5.65 -15.64
C ALA A 161 -9.25 -5.79 -17.04
N GLU A 162 -9.76 -5.00 -18.00
CA GLU A 162 -9.19 -4.90 -19.34
C GLU A 162 -7.68 -4.55 -19.28
N GLY A 163 -6.86 -5.40 -19.90
CA GLY A 163 -5.40 -5.26 -19.93
C GLY A 163 -4.65 -5.88 -18.75
N CYS A 164 -5.32 -6.54 -17.80
CA CYS A 164 -4.67 -7.19 -16.66
C CYS A 164 -4.41 -8.69 -16.87
N HIS A 165 -5.45 -9.52 -16.99
CA HIS A 165 -5.31 -10.97 -17.17
C HIS A 165 -5.54 -11.38 -18.64
N THR A 166 -4.60 -12.15 -19.20
CA THR A 166 -4.63 -12.64 -20.59
C THR A 166 -4.17 -14.09 -20.71
N THR A 167 -4.57 -14.79 -21.76
CA THR A 167 -3.93 -16.06 -22.16
C THR A 167 -2.53 -15.82 -22.73
N THR A 168 -1.77 -16.90 -22.95
CA THR A 168 -0.44 -16.89 -23.62
C THR A 168 -0.45 -16.29 -25.02
N GLU A 169 -1.61 -16.26 -25.69
CA GLU A 169 -1.84 -15.68 -27.01
C GLU A 169 -2.28 -14.20 -26.94
N GLY A 170 -2.34 -13.61 -25.73
CA GLY A 170 -2.78 -12.24 -25.49
C GLY A 170 -4.30 -12.04 -25.50
N THR A 171 -5.10 -13.11 -25.42
CA THR A 171 -6.57 -12.98 -25.34
C THR A 171 -6.96 -12.53 -23.94
N GLN A 172 -7.67 -11.40 -23.80
CA GLN A 172 -8.13 -10.90 -22.50
C GLN A 172 -9.12 -11.85 -21.82
N ILE A 173 -9.05 -11.90 -20.48
CA ILE A 173 -9.94 -12.67 -19.62
C ILE A 173 -10.64 -11.67 -18.69
N LEU A 174 -11.94 -11.43 -18.90
CA LEU A 174 -12.70 -10.38 -18.21
C LEU A 174 -13.72 -10.94 -17.21
N THR A 175 -13.91 -12.27 -17.22
CA THR A 175 -14.90 -12.97 -16.37
C THR A 175 -14.34 -14.30 -15.83
N ARG A 176 -14.91 -14.78 -14.72
CA ARG A 176 -14.56 -16.11 -14.17
C ARG A 176 -14.94 -17.26 -15.11
N ASP A 177 -15.99 -17.10 -15.92
CA ASP A 177 -16.39 -18.11 -16.91
C ASP A 177 -15.33 -18.23 -18.03
N GLU A 178 -14.80 -17.10 -18.51
CA GLU A 178 -13.69 -17.07 -19.47
C GLU A 178 -12.40 -17.65 -18.86
N LEU A 179 -12.09 -17.33 -17.59
CA LEU A 179 -10.94 -17.88 -16.89
C LEU A 179 -11.05 -19.41 -16.72
N THR A 180 -12.22 -19.89 -16.32
CA THR A 180 -12.55 -21.32 -16.20
C THR A 180 -12.35 -22.05 -17.52
N LYS A 181 -12.80 -21.44 -18.62
CA LYS A 181 -12.67 -21.98 -19.97
C LYS A 181 -11.21 -21.96 -20.47
N ALA A 182 -10.49 -20.86 -20.27
CA ALA A 182 -9.07 -20.76 -20.64
C ALA A 182 -8.21 -21.82 -19.94
N THR A 183 -8.64 -22.27 -18.75
CA THR A 183 -7.95 -23.28 -17.94
C THR A 183 -8.63 -24.66 -17.96
N GLU A 184 -9.53 -24.92 -18.91
CA GLU A 184 -10.25 -26.20 -19.03
C GLU A 184 -9.32 -27.43 -19.15
N HIS A 185 -8.12 -27.22 -19.71
CA HIS A 185 -7.07 -28.22 -19.85
C HIS A 185 -6.54 -28.77 -18.51
N MET A 186 -6.79 -28.08 -17.39
CA MET A 186 -6.48 -28.56 -16.03
C MET A 186 -7.50 -29.61 -15.52
N GLY A 187 -8.55 -29.91 -16.30
CA GLY A 187 -9.45 -31.03 -16.06
C GLY A 187 -10.34 -30.87 -14.83
N ASP A 188 -10.45 -31.94 -14.04
CA ASP A 188 -11.36 -32.02 -12.89
C ASP A 188 -10.85 -31.29 -11.64
N ARG A 189 -9.55 -30.93 -11.60
CA ARG A 189 -8.95 -30.10 -10.53
C ARG A 189 -8.49 -28.75 -11.05
N ASN A 190 -9.31 -28.11 -11.88
CA ASN A 190 -9.07 -26.74 -12.29
C ASN A 190 -9.30 -25.78 -11.09
N PRO A 191 -8.28 -25.07 -10.58
CA PRO A 191 -8.43 -24.14 -9.46
C PRO A 191 -9.40 -22.99 -9.76
N HIS A 192 -9.66 -22.68 -11.03
CA HIS A 192 -10.56 -21.59 -11.44
C HIS A 192 -12.03 -22.01 -11.57
N LYS A 193 -12.39 -23.29 -11.38
CA LYS A 193 -13.79 -23.76 -11.27
C LYS A 193 -14.36 -23.45 -9.88
N PHE A 194 -14.58 -22.17 -9.60
CA PHE A 194 -15.00 -21.69 -8.27
C PHE A 194 -16.36 -22.24 -7.80
N ASP A 195 -17.20 -22.77 -8.69
CA ASP A 195 -18.45 -23.46 -8.35
C ASP A 195 -18.23 -24.81 -7.63
N GLN A 196 -17.00 -25.34 -7.68
CA GLN A 196 -16.61 -26.61 -7.07
C GLN A 196 -15.91 -26.43 -5.71
N HIS A 197 -15.58 -25.20 -5.32
CA HIS A 197 -14.75 -24.88 -4.15
C HIS A 197 -15.58 -24.29 -3.01
N TYR A 198 -15.76 -25.02 -1.91
CA TYR A 198 -16.49 -24.53 -0.75
C TYR A 198 -15.64 -23.58 0.10
N GLY A 199 -16.02 -22.30 0.14
CA GLY A 199 -15.44 -21.32 1.07
C GLY A 199 -14.16 -20.61 0.58
N VAL A 200 -13.58 -21.04 -0.55
CA VAL A 200 -12.52 -20.33 -1.27
C VAL A 200 -13.18 -19.59 -2.43
N ASN A 201 -13.16 -18.25 -2.42
CA ASN A 201 -13.94 -17.45 -3.37
C ASN A 201 -13.29 -16.14 -3.83
N GLN A 202 -12.06 -15.83 -3.43
CA GLN A 202 -11.29 -14.66 -3.90
C GLN A 202 -9.99 -15.09 -4.58
N CYS A 203 -9.53 -14.33 -5.57
CA CYS A 203 -8.23 -14.56 -6.22
C CYS A 203 -7.09 -14.59 -5.18
N THR A 204 -7.18 -13.73 -4.16
CA THR A 204 -6.21 -13.58 -3.06
C THR A 204 -6.19 -14.73 -2.05
N ASP A 205 -7.16 -15.64 -2.09
CA ASP A 205 -7.14 -16.85 -1.25
C ASP A 205 -5.97 -17.75 -1.64
N CYS A 206 -5.69 -17.84 -2.95
CA CYS A 206 -4.58 -18.59 -3.52
C CYS A 206 -3.39 -17.69 -3.90
N HIS A 207 -3.64 -16.66 -4.71
CA HIS A 207 -2.59 -15.77 -5.22
C HIS A 207 -2.20 -14.73 -4.15
N LYS A 208 -0.99 -14.79 -3.60
CA LYS A 208 -0.57 -13.93 -2.49
C LYS A 208 0.18 -12.70 -2.98
N GLY A 209 -0.12 -11.55 -2.37
CA GLY A 209 0.40 -10.25 -2.78
C GLY A 209 1.92 -10.17 -2.63
N HIS A 210 2.36 -10.39 -1.40
CA HIS A 210 3.73 -10.12 -0.95
C HIS A 210 4.37 -11.36 -0.27
N SER A 211 3.83 -12.55 -0.53
CA SER A 211 4.44 -13.82 -0.18
C SER A 211 4.25 -14.83 -1.31
N GLN A 212 4.91 -15.99 -1.22
CA GLN A 212 4.65 -17.09 -2.14
C GLN A 212 3.15 -17.42 -2.14
N SER A 213 2.60 -17.63 -3.34
CA SER A 213 1.21 -18.04 -3.53
C SER A 213 0.98 -19.48 -3.04
N VAL A 214 -0.25 -19.77 -2.65
CA VAL A 214 -0.61 -21.01 -1.94
C VAL A 214 -1.65 -21.76 -2.75
N ASN A 215 -1.41 -23.05 -3.05
CA ASN A 215 -2.41 -23.88 -3.70
C ASN A 215 -3.41 -24.41 -2.65
N MET A 216 -4.52 -23.70 -2.46
CA MET A 216 -5.55 -24.05 -1.47
C MET A 216 -6.18 -25.43 -1.66
N CYS A 217 -6.09 -26.04 -2.85
CA CYS A 217 -6.52 -27.43 -3.08
C CYS A 217 -5.79 -28.42 -2.17
N SER A 218 -4.54 -28.11 -1.80
CA SER A 218 -3.70 -28.97 -0.94
C SER A 218 -4.15 -29.03 0.53
N ASP A 219 -5.14 -28.24 0.95
CA ASP A 219 -5.74 -28.38 2.30
C ASP A 219 -6.58 -29.67 2.44
N CYS A 220 -7.09 -30.17 1.31
CA CYS A 220 -8.01 -31.31 1.24
C CYS A 220 -7.56 -32.41 0.27
N HIS A 221 -6.61 -32.12 -0.63
CA HIS A 221 -6.15 -33.03 -1.67
C HIS A 221 -4.63 -33.17 -1.66
N ASP A 222 -4.14 -34.26 -1.05
CA ASP A 222 -2.71 -34.63 -1.01
C ASP A 222 -2.08 -34.76 -2.41
N ASP A 223 -2.90 -35.00 -3.44
CA ASP A 223 -2.52 -35.13 -4.85
C ASP A 223 -2.88 -33.87 -5.69
N ALA A 224 -3.03 -32.72 -5.04
CA ALA A 224 -3.09 -31.42 -5.70
C ALA A 224 -1.73 -31.09 -6.36
N PRO A 225 -1.68 -30.81 -7.67
CA PRO A 225 -0.44 -30.39 -8.32
C PRO A 225 -0.06 -28.97 -7.84
N ILE A 226 1.04 -28.85 -7.12
CA ILE A 226 1.57 -27.56 -6.67
C ILE A 226 2.36 -26.92 -7.82
N PRO A 227 2.05 -25.69 -8.26
CA PRO A 227 2.86 -24.98 -9.25
C PRO A 227 4.28 -24.72 -8.76
N ASP A 228 5.24 -24.59 -9.68
CA ASP A 228 6.62 -24.23 -9.32
C ASP A 228 6.65 -22.90 -8.54
N GLY A 229 7.40 -22.88 -7.43
CA GLY A 229 7.51 -21.73 -6.52
C GLY A 229 6.31 -21.49 -5.59
N TRP A 230 5.23 -22.26 -5.70
CA TRP A 230 4.06 -22.15 -4.83
C TRP A 230 4.15 -23.09 -3.61
N LEU A 231 3.40 -22.75 -2.57
CA LEU A 231 3.32 -23.51 -1.33
C LEU A 231 2.07 -24.40 -1.25
N THR A 232 2.19 -25.51 -0.51
CA THR A 232 1.02 -26.17 0.09
C THR A 232 0.47 -25.34 1.25
N VAL A 233 -0.77 -25.60 1.64
CA VAL A 233 -1.38 -24.94 2.82
C VAL A 233 -0.61 -25.28 4.10
N ASP A 234 -0.09 -26.50 4.25
CA ASP A 234 0.70 -26.87 5.43
C ASP A 234 2.08 -26.22 5.46
N GLN A 235 2.75 -26.05 4.32
CA GLN A 235 3.99 -25.25 4.24
C GLN A 235 3.72 -23.78 4.63
N ARG A 236 2.63 -23.21 4.13
CA ARG A 236 2.19 -21.86 4.50
C ARG A 236 1.91 -21.73 6.00
N ARG A 237 1.15 -22.67 6.58
CA ARG A 237 0.88 -22.73 8.03
C ARG A 237 2.16 -22.85 8.86
N GLN A 238 3.16 -23.58 8.37
CA GLN A 238 4.45 -23.72 9.05
C GLN A 238 5.26 -22.41 8.99
N ILE A 239 5.31 -21.74 7.84
CA ILE A 239 5.91 -20.40 7.70
C ILE A 239 5.24 -19.41 8.65
N GLU A 240 3.91 -19.38 8.64
CA GLU A 240 3.11 -18.57 9.55
C GLU A 240 3.44 -18.89 11.01
N ALA A 241 3.38 -20.16 11.44
CA ALA A 241 3.70 -20.55 12.81
C ALA A 241 5.14 -20.17 13.23
N ASN A 242 6.11 -20.19 12.31
CA ASN A 242 7.48 -19.75 12.57
C ASN A 242 7.57 -18.21 12.71
N ALA A 243 6.84 -17.46 11.88
CA ALA A 243 6.76 -15.99 11.94
C ALA A 243 5.87 -15.46 13.10
N PHE A 244 4.95 -16.30 13.59
CA PHE A 244 4.03 -16.05 14.71
C PHE A 244 4.55 -16.64 16.04
N GLY A 245 5.63 -17.41 16.04
CA GLY A 245 6.31 -17.87 17.27
C GLY A 245 6.86 -16.74 18.15
N THR A 246 6.87 -15.51 17.63
CA THR A 246 7.22 -14.25 18.28
C THR A 246 6.03 -13.27 18.36
N GLU A 247 4.80 -13.78 18.30
CA GLU A 247 3.57 -12.99 18.24
C GLU A 247 3.52 -11.82 19.21
N THR A 248 3.30 -10.63 18.65
CA THR A 248 2.86 -9.43 19.37
C THR A 248 1.52 -8.99 18.77
N THR A 249 0.54 -9.90 18.78
CA THR A 249 -0.80 -9.68 18.23
C THR A 249 -1.44 -8.40 18.79
N GLY A 250 -1.72 -7.45 17.89
CA GLY A 250 -2.32 -6.16 18.27
C GLY A 250 -1.38 -5.18 18.97
N ALA A 251 -0.06 -5.39 18.94
CA ALA A 251 0.90 -4.46 19.53
C ALA A 251 1.11 -3.22 18.65
N THR A 252 0.38 -2.15 18.96
CA THR A 252 0.70 -0.80 18.47
C THR A 252 2.07 -0.38 19.00
N ARG A 253 3.03 -0.08 18.12
CA ARG A 253 4.32 0.47 18.53
C ARG A 253 4.15 1.92 18.96
N THR A 254 4.83 2.34 20.03
CA THR A 254 4.96 3.77 20.30
C THR A 254 5.74 4.44 19.16
N ALA A 255 5.50 5.73 18.93
CA ALA A 255 6.23 6.48 17.91
C ALA A 255 7.78 6.42 18.08
N ALA A 256 8.28 6.19 19.30
CA ALA A 256 9.70 5.99 19.57
C ALA A 256 10.21 4.61 19.12
N GLU A 257 9.43 3.55 19.30
CA GLU A 257 9.75 2.19 18.83
C GLU A 257 9.69 2.12 17.30
N ALA A 258 8.67 2.74 16.69
CA ALA A 258 8.57 2.90 15.24
C ALA A 258 9.81 3.62 14.64
N GLN A 259 10.26 4.71 15.27
CA GLN A 259 11.48 5.42 14.85
C GLN A 259 12.76 4.60 15.06
N ALA A 260 12.84 3.80 16.11
CA ALA A 260 13.98 2.91 16.36
C ALA A 260 14.05 1.78 15.32
N ALA A 261 12.92 1.16 14.98
CA ALA A 261 12.81 0.16 13.94
C ALA A 261 13.17 0.73 12.56
N ALA A 262 12.59 1.88 12.18
CA ALA A 262 12.91 2.57 10.93
C ALA A 262 14.41 2.92 10.79
N LYS A 263 15.10 3.20 11.91
CA LYS A 263 16.55 3.38 11.92
C LYS A 263 17.28 2.05 11.71
N ALA A 264 16.84 0.96 12.34
CA ALA A 264 17.42 -0.37 12.15
C ALA A 264 17.25 -0.86 10.70
N HIS A 265 16.05 -0.74 10.12
CA HIS A 265 15.75 -1.05 8.72
C HIS A 265 16.68 -0.29 7.76
N LYS A 266 16.94 1.00 8.02
CA LYS A 266 17.87 1.83 7.22
C LYS A 266 19.35 1.47 7.38
N GLU A 267 19.74 0.71 8.39
CA GLU A 267 21.10 0.14 8.46
C GLU A 267 21.14 -1.27 7.82
N LEU A 268 20.07 -2.06 7.93
CA LEU A 268 19.92 -3.35 7.25
C LEU A 268 19.94 -3.19 5.71
N ALA A 269 19.18 -2.23 5.18
CA ALA A 269 19.13 -1.90 3.75
C ALA A 269 20.41 -1.22 3.19
N LYS A 270 21.47 -1.07 4.00
CA LYS A 270 22.83 -0.70 3.56
C LYS A 270 23.83 -1.86 3.67
N ALA A 271 23.41 -2.97 4.28
CA ALA A 271 24.24 -4.14 4.57
C ALA A 271 23.91 -5.32 3.63
N ALA A 272 22.69 -5.33 3.06
CA ALA A 272 22.37 -5.99 1.80
C ALA A 272 22.90 -5.17 0.61
#